data_AF-D5SJW8-F1
#
_entry.id   AF-D5SJW8-F1
#
_cell.length_a   1.000
_cell.length_b   1.000
_cell.length_c   1.000
_cell.angle_alpha   90.00
_cell.angle_beta   90.00
_cell.angle_gamma   90.00
#
_symmetry.space_group_name_H-M   'P 1'
#
loop_
_entity.id
_entity.type
_entity.pdbx_description
1 polymer ?
#
loop_
_entity_poly.entity_id
_entity_poly.type
_entity_poly.pdbx_seq_one_letter_code
_entity_poly.pdbx_strand_id
1 'polypeptide(L)'
;MYRTALPAVVLTLAATTLAAGPAAADPVIAQVGTFTGSNCPGQSLCLYRDVDFTGGGISVSARDTIASLRNYDFNDTMSSWSNDTGRICTWYDHDDLTGRYHHMLIGYRVNLPMNENDTASSVRC
;
A
#
# COMPACT_ATOMS: atom_id res chain seq x y z
N MET A 1 62.55 11.20 -56.88
CA MET A 1 62.44 10.84 -55.44
C MET A 1 61.02 10.34 -55.20
N TYR A 2 60.87 9.03 -54.98
CA TYR A 2 59.59 8.35 -54.77
C TYR A 2 59.06 8.62 -53.35
N ARG A 3 57.75 8.88 -53.20
CA ARG A 3 57.06 8.90 -51.90
C ARG A 3 55.84 7.99 -51.93
N THR A 4 55.86 7.00 -51.06
CA THR A 4 54.82 6.00 -50.78
C THR A 4 54.13 6.36 -49.46
N ALA A 5 52.80 6.26 -49.36
CA ALA A 5 52.02 6.03 -48.12
C ALA A 5 50.52 5.91 -48.48
N LEU A 6 49.92 4.71 -48.48
CA LEU A 6 49.19 3.98 -47.41
C LEU A 6 47.65 4.19 -47.47
N PRO A 7 46.84 3.12 -47.62
CA PRO A 7 45.37 3.22 -47.63
C PRO A 7 44.80 3.23 -46.22
N ALA A 8 43.82 4.11 -45.97
CA ALA A 8 43.05 4.14 -44.73
C ALA A 8 41.96 3.06 -44.73
N VAL A 9 42.01 2.17 -43.75
CA VAL A 9 40.95 1.16 -43.50
C VAL A 9 39.86 1.84 -42.67
N VAL A 10 38.65 1.91 -43.22
CA VAL A 10 37.46 2.41 -42.52
C VAL A 10 36.75 1.22 -41.87
N LEU A 11 36.69 1.21 -40.54
CA LEU A 11 36.03 0.19 -39.74
C LEU A 11 34.58 0.61 -39.48
N THR A 12 33.61 -0.07 -40.08
CA THR A 12 32.17 0.19 -39.89
C THR A 12 31.69 -0.51 -38.62
N LEU A 13 31.36 0.25 -37.56
CA LEU A 13 30.70 -0.29 -36.37
C LEU A 13 29.21 -0.52 -36.67
N ALA A 14 28.75 -1.76 -36.57
CA ALA A 14 27.34 -2.10 -36.57
C ALA A 14 26.75 -1.84 -35.17
N ALA A 15 25.74 -0.98 -35.08
CA ALA A 15 25.01 -0.71 -33.84
C ALA A 15 23.83 -1.69 -33.70
N THR A 16 23.86 -2.53 -32.66
CA THR A 16 22.74 -3.39 -32.26
C THR A 16 21.81 -2.63 -31.32
N THR A 17 20.57 -2.40 -31.74
CA THR A 17 19.50 -1.86 -30.88
C THR A 17 18.90 -2.99 -30.03
N LEU A 18 19.12 -2.97 -28.71
CA LEU A 18 18.38 -3.83 -27.78
C LEU A 18 16.97 -3.24 -27.57
N ALA A 19 15.94 -4.00 -27.93
CA ALA A 19 14.57 -3.69 -27.56
C ALA A 19 14.36 -3.98 -26.07
N ALA A 20 14.03 -2.96 -25.28
CA ALA A 20 13.62 -3.12 -23.89
C ALA A 20 12.23 -3.78 -23.86
N GLY A 21 12.16 -5.01 -23.35
CA GLY A 21 10.88 -5.68 -23.08
C GLY A 21 10.09 -4.97 -21.97
N PRO A 22 8.77 -5.24 -21.84
CA PRO A 22 7.96 -4.65 -20.79
C PRO A 22 8.50 -5.09 -19.43
N ALA A 23 8.84 -4.12 -18.58
CA ALA A 23 9.22 -4.39 -17.21
C ALA A 23 8.04 -5.09 -16.52
N ALA A 24 8.26 -6.29 -16.01
CA ALA A 24 7.34 -6.91 -15.07
C ALA A 24 7.21 -5.96 -13.88
N ALA A 25 5.99 -5.54 -13.55
CA ALA A 25 5.75 -4.78 -12.33
C ALA A 25 6.18 -5.65 -11.14
N ASP A 26 7.11 -5.15 -10.33
CA ASP A 26 7.48 -5.81 -9.09
C ASP A 26 6.24 -6.05 -8.22
N PRO A 27 6.19 -7.15 -7.46
CA PRO A 27 5.11 -7.37 -6.52
C PRO A 27 5.05 -6.20 -5.53
N VAL A 28 3.94 -5.46 -5.53
CA VAL A 28 3.69 -4.40 -4.56
C VAL A 28 3.46 -5.09 -3.21
N ILE A 29 4.48 -5.10 -2.36
CA ILE A 29 4.36 -5.51 -0.97
C ILE A 29 3.45 -4.48 -0.29
N ALA A 30 2.38 -4.93 0.36
CA ALA A 30 1.48 -4.07 1.11
C ALA A 30 2.29 -3.16 2.06
N GLN A 31 2.17 -1.85 1.88
CA GLN A 31 2.87 -0.85 2.66
C GLN A 31 2.05 -0.54 3.92
N VAL A 32 2.07 -1.47 4.87
CA VAL A 32 1.46 -1.29 6.19
C VAL A 32 2.45 -0.55 7.09
N GLY A 33 2.07 0.64 7.53
CA GLY A 33 2.82 1.45 8.48
C GLY A 33 2.22 1.41 9.88
N THR A 34 2.97 1.83 10.89
CA THR A 34 2.45 2.10 12.24
C THR A 34 2.63 3.57 12.60
N PHE A 35 1.75 4.10 13.44
CA PHE A 35 1.82 5.49 13.90
C PHE A 35 1.36 5.61 15.35
N THR A 36 1.70 6.72 16.01
CA THR A 36 1.36 6.99 17.42
C THR A 36 0.40 8.17 17.59
N GLY A 37 -0.42 8.12 18.64
CA GLY A 37 -1.39 9.16 18.95
C GLY A 37 -2.39 9.38 17.80
N SER A 38 -2.48 10.60 17.31
CA SER A 38 -3.38 10.97 16.19
C SER A 38 -2.65 11.20 14.87
N ASN A 39 -1.35 10.89 14.79
CA ASN A 39 -0.48 11.23 13.66
C ASN A 39 -0.65 10.26 12.47
N CYS A 40 -1.88 10.15 11.96
CA CYS A 40 -2.16 9.34 10.78
C CYS A 40 -1.38 9.86 9.56
N PRO A 41 -0.58 9.00 8.88
CA PRO A 41 0.09 9.37 7.65
C PRO A 41 -0.90 9.85 6.58
N GLY A 42 -0.52 10.88 5.82
CA GLY A 42 -1.34 11.38 4.74
C GLY A 42 -1.50 10.36 3.62
N GLN A 43 -2.63 10.42 2.90
CA GLN A 43 -2.97 9.51 1.79
C GLN A 43 -3.09 8.03 2.21
N SER A 44 -3.47 7.78 3.47
CA SER A 44 -3.61 6.43 4.02
C SER A 44 -5.01 6.19 4.59
N LEU A 45 -5.35 4.91 4.71
CA LEU A 45 -6.40 4.47 5.62
C LEU A 45 -5.73 4.24 6.97
N CYS A 46 -6.21 4.89 8.02
CA CYS A 46 -5.70 4.70 9.37
C CYS A 46 -6.73 3.97 10.21
N LEU A 47 -6.32 2.85 10.80
CA LEU A 47 -7.07 2.15 11.83
C LEU A 47 -6.48 2.54 13.18
N TYR A 48 -7.30 3.08 14.06
CA TYR A 48 -6.89 3.57 15.37
C TYR A 48 -7.28 2.59 16.47
N ARG A 49 -6.40 2.42 17.46
CA ARG A 49 -6.64 1.54 18.62
C ARG A 49 -7.78 2.06 19.48
N ASP A 50 -7.86 3.39 19.61
CA ASP A 50 -8.82 4.04 20.49
C ASP A 50 -9.87 4.80 19.68
N VAL A 51 -10.96 5.14 20.36
CA VAL A 51 -11.96 6.09 19.85
C VAL A 51 -11.34 7.49 19.69
N ASP A 52 -12.07 8.35 18.98
CA ASP A 52 -11.72 9.75 18.72
C ASP A 52 -10.39 9.92 17.95
N PHE A 53 -10.00 8.90 17.20
CA PHE A 53 -8.83 8.91 16.32
C PHE A 53 -7.51 9.13 17.08
N THR A 54 -7.36 8.44 18.21
CA THR A 54 -6.20 8.51 19.11
C THR A 54 -5.57 7.12 19.32
N GLY A 55 -4.63 6.99 20.26
CA GLY A 55 -4.00 5.68 20.58
C GLY A 55 -2.96 5.17 19.59
N GLY A 56 -2.79 5.82 18.45
CA GLY A 56 -2.00 5.31 17.33
C GLY A 56 -2.68 4.15 16.62
N GLY A 57 -1.93 3.45 15.78
CA GLY A 57 -2.42 2.25 15.11
C GLY A 57 -1.67 1.95 13.82
N ILE A 58 -2.38 1.44 12.82
CA ILE A 58 -1.80 1.03 11.54
C ILE A 58 -2.33 1.88 10.37
N SER A 59 -1.43 2.21 9.45
CA SER A 59 -1.76 2.90 8.21
C SER A 59 -1.66 1.94 7.02
N VAL A 60 -2.65 1.96 6.14
CA VAL A 60 -2.76 1.09 4.97
C VAL A 60 -2.78 1.95 3.72
N SER A 61 -1.94 1.65 2.74
CA SER A 61 -1.88 2.42 1.49
C SER A 61 -3.03 2.07 0.56
N ALA A 62 -3.29 2.95 -0.40
CA ALA A 62 -4.22 2.63 -1.47
C ALA A 62 -3.73 1.39 -2.25
N ARG A 63 -4.62 0.40 -2.42
CA ARG A 63 -4.45 -0.91 -3.08
C ARG A 63 -3.86 -2.02 -2.22
N ASP A 64 -3.58 -1.76 -0.94
CA ASP A 64 -3.08 -2.78 -0.04
C ASP A 64 -4.21 -3.67 0.49
N THR A 65 -3.89 -4.96 0.60
CA THR A 65 -4.77 -5.96 1.22
C THR A 65 -4.06 -6.59 2.40
N ILE A 66 -4.73 -6.57 3.55
CA ILE A 66 -4.31 -7.25 4.77
C ILE A 66 -5.28 -8.40 5.01
N ALA A 67 -4.84 -9.62 4.71
CA ALA A 67 -5.64 -10.83 4.92
C ALA A 67 -5.82 -11.16 6.41
N SER A 68 -4.87 -10.78 7.27
CA SER A 68 -5.02 -10.91 8.73
C SER A 68 -4.32 -9.78 9.46
N LEU A 69 -5.06 -9.07 10.30
CA LEU A 69 -4.56 -8.02 11.20
C LEU A 69 -3.75 -8.60 12.36
N ARG A 70 -3.82 -9.92 12.60
CA ARG A 70 -2.99 -10.62 13.60
C ARG A 70 -1.51 -10.51 13.27
N ASN A 71 -1.16 -10.46 11.97
CA ASN A 71 0.21 -10.30 11.51
C ASN A 71 0.84 -8.95 11.91
N TYR A 72 0.03 -8.02 12.43
CA TYR A 72 0.43 -6.67 12.82
C TYR A 72 0.05 -6.34 14.27
N ASP A 73 -0.30 -7.35 15.09
CA ASP A 73 -0.77 -7.17 16.47
C ASP A 73 -1.89 -6.13 16.60
N PHE A 74 -2.84 -6.18 15.65
CA PHE A 74 -3.93 -5.22 15.50
C PHE A 74 -5.31 -5.87 15.29
N ASN A 75 -5.38 -7.20 15.38
CA ASN A 75 -6.64 -7.92 15.29
C ASN A 75 -7.56 -7.56 16.45
N ASP A 76 -8.84 -7.33 16.19
CA ASP A 76 -9.83 -7.03 17.22
C ASP A 76 -9.38 -5.89 18.14
N THR A 77 -8.81 -4.83 17.55
CA THR A 77 -8.30 -3.66 18.29
C THR A 77 -8.78 -2.32 17.72
N MET A 78 -9.36 -2.33 16.52
CA MET A 78 -9.80 -1.09 15.89
C MET A 78 -11.01 -0.53 16.63
N SER A 79 -10.90 0.71 17.11
CA SER A 79 -12.01 1.45 17.73
C SER A 79 -12.47 2.68 16.94
N SER A 80 -11.61 3.19 16.04
CA SER A 80 -11.98 4.22 15.08
C SER A 80 -11.13 4.13 13.81
N TRP A 81 -11.57 4.75 12.71
CA TRP A 81 -10.81 4.79 11.46
C TRP A 81 -10.96 6.12 10.72
N SER A 82 -9.97 6.45 9.89
CA SER A 82 -10.05 7.54 8.90
C SER A 82 -9.53 7.11 7.54
N ASN A 83 -10.20 7.50 6.46
CA ASN A 83 -9.81 7.10 5.12
C ASN A 83 -9.47 8.29 4.21
N ASP A 84 -8.19 8.57 4.06
CA ASP A 84 -7.65 9.60 3.19
C ASP A 84 -6.97 9.03 1.93
N THR A 85 -7.18 7.74 1.62
CA THR A 85 -6.54 7.04 0.48
C THR A 85 -7.01 7.51 -0.90
N GLY A 86 -8.12 8.26 -0.96
CA GLY A 86 -8.78 8.62 -2.22
C GLY A 86 -9.62 7.49 -2.84
N ARG A 87 -9.85 6.37 -2.14
CA ARG A 87 -10.74 5.29 -2.58
C ARG A 87 -11.52 4.66 -1.43
N ILE A 88 -12.64 4.00 -1.73
CA ILE A 88 -13.40 3.25 -0.71
C ILE A 88 -12.59 2.02 -0.33
N CYS A 89 -12.35 1.86 0.98
CA CYS A 89 -11.76 0.65 1.55
C CYS A 89 -12.85 -0.18 2.26
N THR A 90 -12.52 -1.39 2.69
CA THR A 90 -13.46 -2.28 3.39
C THR A 90 -12.73 -3.08 4.45
N TRP A 91 -13.29 -3.15 5.65
CA TRP A 91 -12.80 -4.03 6.72
C TRP A 91 -13.81 -5.14 6.97
N TYR A 92 -13.32 -6.25 7.50
CA TYR A 92 -14.09 -7.47 7.71
C TYR A 92 -13.87 -8.01 9.13
N ASP A 93 -14.92 -8.63 9.67
CA ASP A 93 -14.92 -9.23 11.02
C ASP A 93 -14.02 -10.46 11.16
N HIS A 94 -13.63 -11.08 10.04
CA HIS A 94 -12.80 -12.29 10.05
C HIS A 94 -11.58 -12.13 9.15
N ASP A 95 -10.62 -13.03 9.35
CA ASP A 95 -9.45 -13.16 8.48
C ASP A 95 -9.88 -13.51 7.02
N ASP A 96 -8.95 -13.34 6.10
CA ASP A 96 -9.06 -13.65 4.67
C ASP A 96 -10.20 -12.92 3.93
N LEU A 97 -10.57 -11.72 4.40
CA LEU A 97 -11.60 -10.86 3.81
C LEU A 97 -13.00 -11.50 3.83
N THR A 98 -13.33 -12.20 4.93
CA THR A 98 -14.59 -12.93 5.11
C THR A 98 -15.43 -12.42 6.28
N GLY A 99 -16.68 -12.88 6.40
CA GLY A 99 -17.60 -12.44 7.45
C GLY A 99 -18.40 -11.20 7.08
N ARG A 100 -18.89 -10.46 8.08
CA ARG A 100 -19.52 -9.16 7.85
C ARG A 100 -18.45 -8.16 7.38
N TYR A 101 -18.88 -7.22 6.55
CA TYR A 101 -18.00 -6.23 5.95
C TYR A 101 -18.57 -4.83 6.10
N HIS A 102 -17.67 -3.86 6.19
CA HIS A 102 -18.02 -2.48 6.50
C HIS A 102 -17.24 -1.55 5.56
N HIS A 103 -17.96 -0.70 4.84
CA HIS A 103 -17.33 0.26 3.94
C HIS A 103 -16.71 1.42 4.70
N MET A 104 -15.47 1.74 4.36
CA MET A 104 -14.75 2.90 4.86
C MET A 104 -14.74 3.94 3.75
N LEU A 105 -15.69 4.88 3.79
CA LEU A 105 -15.89 5.88 2.75
C LEU A 105 -14.74 6.90 2.67
N ILE A 106 -14.52 7.45 1.48
CA ILE A 106 -13.43 8.40 1.19
C ILE A 106 -13.65 9.72 1.94
N GLY A 107 -12.62 10.18 2.67
CA GLY A 107 -12.65 11.43 3.44
C GLY A 107 -13.43 11.35 4.75
N TYR A 108 -13.89 10.15 5.13
CA TYR A 108 -14.63 9.94 6.38
C TYR A 108 -13.70 9.57 7.53
N ARG A 109 -14.12 9.95 8.73
CA ARG A 109 -13.55 9.55 10.01
C ARG A 109 -14.70 9.04 10.88
N VAL A 110 -14.61 7.83 11.40
CA VAL A 110 -15.71 7.18 12.13
C VAL A 110 -15.21 6.53 13.41
N ASN A 111 -15.90 6.82 14.52
CA ASN A 111 -15.85 6.03 15.75
C ASN A 111 -16.79 4.83 15.60
N LEU A 112 -16.31 3.64 15.90
CA LEU A 112 -17.16 2.45 15.79
C LEU A 112 -18.19 2.43 16.93
N PRO A 113 -19.42 1.95 16.67
CA PRO A 113 -20.36 1.67 17.75
C PRO A 113 -19.86 0.49 18.59
N MET A 114 -20.31 0.37 19.84
CA MET A 114 -19.83 -0.66 20.78
C MET A 114 -19.93 -2.10 20.25
N ASN A 115 -20.89 -2.40 19.38
CA ASN A 115 -21.09 -3.74 18.81
C ASN A 115 -20.20 -4.05 17.59
N GLU A 116 -19.41 -3.08 17.12
CA GLU A 116 -18.42 -3.22 16.03
C GLU A 116 -17.00 -2.83 16.49
N ASN A 117 -16.87 -2.26 17.69
CA ASN A 117 -15.58 -1.98 18.30
C ASN A 117 -14.80 -3.29 18.46
N ASP A 118 -13.50 -3.25 18.15
CA ASP A 118 -12.61 -4.39 18.37
C ASP A 118 -13.07 -5.68 17.65
N THR A 119 -13.66 -5.58 16.45
CA THR A 119 -14.02 -6.78 15.65
C THR A 119 -13.28 -6.90 14.32
N ALA A 120 -12.54 -5.87 13.91
CA ALA A 120 -11.84 -5.91 12.63
C ALA A 120 -10.69 -6.93 12.64
N SER A 121 -10.71 -7.84 11.67
CA SER A 121 -9.71 -8.90 11.51
C SER A 121 -8.99 -8.83 10.15
N SER A 122 -9.59 -8.26 9.10
CA SER A 122 -8.93 -8.08 7.80
C SER A 122 -9.40 -6.82 7.05
N VAL A 123 -8.59 -6.33 6.12
CA VAL A 123 -8.82 -5.06 5.41
C VAL A 123 -8.42 -5.15 3.94
N ARG A 124 -9.24 -4.54 3.07
CA ARG A 124 -8.91 -4.27 1.68
C ARG A 124 -9.04 -2.78 1.36
N CYS A 125 -7.91 -2.17 1.06
CA CYS A 125 -7.78 -0.89 0.39
C CYS A 125 -7.21 -1.08 -1.01
#